data_AF-A0A0U1NVJ2-F1
#
_entry.id   AF-A0A0U1NVJ2-F1
#
_cell.length_a   1.000
_cell.length_b   1.000
_cell.length_c   1.000
_cell.angle_alpha   90.00
_cell.angle_beta   90.00
_cell.angle_gamma   90.00
#
_symmetry.space_group_name_H-M   'P 1'
#
loop_
_entity.id
_entity.type
_entity.pdbx_description
1 polymer ?
#
loop_
_entity_poly.entity_id
_entity_poly.type
_entity_poly.pdbx_seq_one_letter_code
_entity_poly.pdbx_strand_id
1 'polypeptide(L)'
;MMIESICPKCGEINNVEHNGEGILLVTCKNNHMYDHIVIPYSRTSAIRDDKRKKLEDMIVEKKFHRMSDKSTICLLIFNNGYEIEGRSTVRDMSDFRTVIGKDKAYDQALKKAMVALGAFLV
;
A
#
# COMPACT_ATOMS: atom_id res chain seq x y z
N MET A 1 -0.74 -16.90 -7.82
CA MET A 1 0.19 -15.75 -7.66
C MET A 1 -0.10 -15.05 -6.34
N MET A 2 0.91 -14.50 -5.66
CA MET A 2 0.76 -13.82 -4.36
C MET A 2 0.78 -12.30 -4.53
N ILE A 3 -0.24 -11.61 -4.02
CA ILE A 3 -0.36 -10.16 -4.08
C ILE A 3 -0.50 -9.55 -2.69
N GLU A 4 -0.04 -8.30 -2.55
CA GLU A 4 -0.23 -7.48 -1.36
C GLU A 4 -1.57 -6.75 -1.45
N SER A 5 -2.36 -6.83 -0.38
CA SER A 5 -3.66 -6.19 -0.25
C SER A 5 -3.72 -5.34 1.02
N ILE A 6 -4.05 -4.04 0.87
CA ILE A 6 -4.21 -3.12 2.00
C ILE A 6 -5.65 -3.14 2.49
N CYS A 7 -5.83 -3.43 3.77
CA CYS A 7 -7.13 -3.32 4.43
C CYS A 7 -7.65 -1.87 4.37
N PRO A 8 -8.85 -1.63 3.82
CA PRO A 8 -9.39 -0.27 3.69
C PRO A 8 -9.74 0.35 5.04
N LYS A 9 -9.96 -0.48 6.08
CA LYS A 9 -10.30 -0.01 7.43
C LYS A 9 -9.04 0.38 8.21
N CYS A 10 -8.12 -0.56 8.42
CA CYS A 10 -6.96 -0.34 9.31
C CYS A 10 -5.62 -0.12 8.61
N GLY A 11 -5.53 -0.27 7.27
CA GLY A 11 -4.27 -0.08 6.55
C GLY A 11 -3.28 -1.25 6.64
N GLU A 12 -3.66 -2.35 7.29
CA GLU A 12 -2.83 -3.56 7.39
C GLU A 12 -2.59 -4.18 6.01
N ILE A 13 -1.35 -4.57 5.74
CA ILE A 13 -0.95 -5.25 4.50
C ILE A 13 -1.10 -6.76 4.68
N ASN A 14 -1.81 -7.40 3.77
CA ASN A 14 -2.05 -8.84 3.78
C ASN A 14 -1.50 -9.44 2.49
N ASN A 15 -0.86 -10.61 2.59
CA ASN A 15 -0.46 -11.38 1.42
C ASN A 15 -1.58 -12.35 1.09
N VAL A 16 -2.09 -12.29 -0.14
CA VAL A 16 -3.24 -13.07 -0.59
C VAL A 16 -2.84 -13.83 -1.84
N GLU A 17 -3.15 -15.12 -1.85
CA GLU A 17 -3.00 -15.97 -3.03
C GLU A 17 -4.21 -15.80 -3.95
N HIS A 18 -3.97 -15.70 -5.25
CA HIS A 18 -4.99 -15.66 -6.28
C HIS A 18 -4.62 -16.55 -7.47
N ASN A 19 -5.63 -17.16 -8.08
CA ASN A 19 -5.53 -18.11 -9.18
C ASN A 19 -6.20 -17.61 -10.48
N GLY A 20 -6.49 -16.30 -10.54
CA GLY A 20 -7.03 -15.63 -11.74
C GLY A 20 -8.36 -14.91 -11.52
N GLU A 21 -8.82 -14.86 -10.27
CA GLU A 21 -10.04 -14.18 -9.87
C GLU A 21 -9.89 -12.66 -10.01
N GLY A 22 -10.95 -11.99 -10.46
CA GLY A 22 -10.99 -10.52 -10.52
C GLY A 22 -11.25 -9.85 -9.17
N ILE A 23 -11.86 -10.57 -8.23
CA ILE A 23 -12.18 -10.09 -6.88
C ILE A 23 -11.86 -11.20 -5.86
N LEU A 24 -11.20 -10.84 -4.77
CA LEU A 24 -10.85 -11.74 -3.67
C LEU A 24 -11.46 -11.22 -2.37
N LEU A 25 -12.04 -12.12 -1.58
CA LEU A 25 -12.49 -11.79 -0.23
C LEU A 25 -11.31 -11.97 0.74
N VAL A 26 -10.93 -10.89 1.43
CA VAL A 26 -9.74 -10.86 2.29
C VAL A 26 -10.13 -10.54 3.73
N THR A 27 -9.62 -11.32 4.67
CA THR A 27 -9.70 -11.03 6.10
C THR A 27 -8.34 -10.57 6.59
N CYS A 28 -8.24 -9.33 7.09
CA CYS A 28 -6.98 -8.84 7.66
C CYS A 28 -6.71 -9.42 9.05
N LYS A 29 -5.47 -9.31 9.54
CA LYS A 29 -5.08 -9.73 10.91
C LYS A 29 -5.91 -9.12 12.04
N ASN A 30 -6.49 -7.93 11.81
CA ASN A 30 -7.39 -7.26 12.75
C ASN A 30 -8.87 -7.67 12.55
N ASN A 31 -9.14 -8.84 11.93
CA ASN A 31 -10.47 -9.42 11.66
C ASN A 31 -11.44 -8.56 10.82
N HIS A 32 -10.94 -7.59 10.04
CA HIS A 32 -11.77 -6.91 9.05
C HIS A 32 -11.84 -7.71 7.74
N MET A 33 -13.06 -7.96 7.28
CA MET A 33 -13.34 -8.52 5.95
C MET A 33 -13.54 -7.40 4.92
N TYR A 34 -13.01 -7.58 3.72
CA TYR A 34 -13.14 -6.64 2.61
C TYR A 34 -12.84 -7.29 1.25
N ASP A 35 -13.36 -6.69 0.19
CA ASP A 35 -13.10 -7.12 -1.19
C ASP A 35 -11.81 -6.46 -1.71
N HIS A 36 -10.90 -7.29 -2.22
CA HIS A 36 -9.75 -6.86 -3.00
C HIS A 36 -10.04 -7.04 -4.48
N ILE A 37 -9.96 -5.94 -5.24
CA ILE A 37 -10.09 -5.98 -6.70
C ILE A 37 -8.70 -6.23 -7.29
N VAL A 38 -8.52 -7.37 -7.94
CA VAL A 38 -7.26 -7.73 -8.61
C VAL A 38 -7.16 -6.90 -9.88
N ILE A 39 -6.09 -6.12 -9.99
CA ILE A 39 -5.77 -5.33 -11.19
C ILE A 39 -4.43 -5.79 -11.77
N PRO A 40 -4.15 -5.58 -13.07
CA PRO A 40 -2.90 -6.01 -13.70
C PRO A 40 -1.62 -5.49 -13.01
N TYR A 41 -1.73 -4.39 -12.26
CA TYR A 41 -0.64 -3.75 -11.52
C TYR A 41 -0.78 -3.89 -9.99
N SER A 42 -1.47 -4.94 -9.51
CA SER A 42 -1.47 -5.28 -8.08
C SER A 42 -0.04 -5.62 -7.65
N ARG A 43 0.36 -5.14 -6.46
CA ARG A 43 1.72 -5.37 -5.96
C ARG A 43 1.93 -6.86 -5.70
N THR A 44 2.88 -7.47 -6.38
CA THR A 44 3.23 -8.88 -6.17
C THR A 44 4.09 -9.04 -4.93
N SER A 45 3.67 -9.88 -3.98
CA SER A 45 4.43 -10.15 -2.75
C SER A 45 5.75 -10.88 -3.03
N ALA A 46 5.88 -11.54 -4.18
CA ALA A 46 7.06 -12.29 -4.60
C ALA A 46 8.24 -11.40 -5.04
N ILE A 47 8.00 -10.13 -5.40
CA ILE A 47 9.04 -9.20 -5.86
C ILE A 47 9.36 -8.22 -4.72
N ARG A 48 10.00 -8.73 -3.67
CA ARG A 48 10.54 -7.93 -2.56
C ARG A 48 12.05 -8.05 -2.56
N ASP A 49 12.72 -7.10 -3.22
CA ASP A 49 14.17 -6.92 -3.09
C ASP A 49 14.54 -6.59 -1.63
N ASP A 50 15.74 -6.98 -1.18
CA ASP A 50 16.16 -6.83 0.22
C ASP A 50 16.18 -5.37 0.68
N LYS A 51 16.43 -4.41 -0.23
CA LYS A 51 16.31 -2.98 0.07
C LYS A 51 14.89 -2.59 0.47
N ARG A 52 13.89 -3.16 -0.20
CA ARG A 52 12.49 -2.89 0.11
C ARG A 52 12.11 -3.48 1.48
N LYS A 53 12.61 -4.68 1.82
CA LYS A 53 12.37 -5.27 3.15
C LYS A 53 12.96 -4.40 4.24
N LYS A 54 14.26 -4.04 4.14
CA LYS A 54 14.93 -3.13 5.08
C LYS A 54 14.14 -1.83 5.25
N LEU A 55 13.70 -1.24 4.14
CA LEU A 55 12.94 0.02 4.17
C LEU A 55 11.59 -0.14 4.87
N GLU A 56 10.86 -1.23 4.60
CA GLU A 56 9.58 -1.49 5.25
C GLU A 56 9.71 -1.81 6.74
N ASP A 57 10.80 -2.45 7.16
CA ASP A 57 11.13 -2.71 8.57
C ASP A 57 11.45 -1.42 9.34
N MET A 58 11.91 -0.37 8.64
CA MET A 58 12.11 0.94 9.24
C MET A 58 10.80 1.71 9.46
N ILE A 59 9.67 1.30 8.86
CA ILE A 59 8.39 2.01 8.99
C ILE A 59 7.77 1.70 10.36
N VAL A 60 7.65 2.72 11.21
CA VAL A 60 7.01 2.60 12.53
C VAL A 60 5.52 2.93 12.49
N GLU A 61 5.09 3.80 11.58
CA GLU A 61 3.68 4.18 11.46
C GLU A 61 3.28 4.44 10.00
N LYS A 62 2.03 4.10 9.68
CA LYS A 62 1.40 4.34 8.38
C LYS A 62 0.07 5.04 8.60
N LYS A 63 -0.07 6.28 8.11
CA LYS A 63 -1.33 7.02 8.18
C LYS A 63 -1.93 7.17 6.79
N PHE A 64 -3.24 6.97 6.69
CA PHE A 64 -3.97 7.17 5.45
C PHE A 64 -4.99 8.28 5.64
N HIS A 65 -4.90 9.31 4.81
CA HIS A 65 -5.80 10.44 4.84
C HIS A 65 -6.54 10.57 3.51
N ARG A 66 -7.86 10.74 3.58
CA ARG A 66 -8.63 11.15 2.41
C ARG A 66 -8.50 12.66 2.27
N MET A 67 -7.86 13.11 1.18
CA MET A 67 -7.64 14.54 0.94
C MET A 67 -8.82 15.16 0.19
N SER A 68 -9.49 14.38 -0.65
CA SER A 68 -10.69 14.77 -1.39
C SER A 68 -11.51 13.54 -1.77
N ASP A 69 -12.62 13.75 -2.46
CA ASP A 69 -13.44 12.65 -2.98
C ASP A 69 -12.70 11.74 -3.97
N LYS A 70 -11.63 12.26 -4.59
CA LYS A 70 -10.83 11.58 -5.62
C LYS A 70 -9.41 11.26 -5.18
N SER A 71 -8.95 11.70 -4.00
CA SER A 71 -7.55 11.59 -3.58
C SER A 71 -7.36 10.95 -2.22
N THR A 72 -6.37 10.04 -2.14
CA THR A 72 -5.88 9.43 -0.90
C THR A 72 -4.40 9.74 -0.74
N ILE A 73 -3.99 10.16 0.45
CA ILE A 73 -2.60 10.33 0.87
C ILE A 73 -2.22 9.19 1.83
N CYS A 74 -1.00 8.68 1.70
CA CYS A 74 -0.35 7.78 2.63
C CYS A 74 0.89 8.49 3.18
N LEU A 75 0.97 8.64 4.50
CA LEU A 75 2.14 9.14 5.22
C LEU A 75 2.86 7.94 5.87
N LEU A 76 4.12 7.75 5.53
CA LEU A 76 5.02 6.79 6.14
C LEU A 76 5.93 7.51 7.13
N ILE A 77 5.95 7.02 8.38
CA ILE A 77 6.84 7.53 9.43
C ILE A 77 7.87 6.45 9.71
N PHE A 78 9.14 6.80 9.63
CA PHE A 78 10.26 5.90 9.80
C PHE A 78 10.86 6.02 11.21
N ASN A 79 11.54 4.97 11.67
CA ASN A 79 12.17 4.89 13.00
C ASN A 79 13.25 5.97 13.26
N ASN A 80 13.76 6.59 12.21
CA ASN A 80 14.70 7.71 12.27
C ASN A 80 14.00 9.08 12.32
N GLY A 81 12.67 9.11 12.44
CA GLY A 81 11.86 10.34 12.47
C GLY A 81 11.63 10.97 11.09
N TYR A 82 12.10 10.35 10.00
CA TYR A 82 11.84 10.85 8.65
C TYR A 82 10.39 10.53 8.25
N GLU A 83 9.77 11.44 7.50
CA GLU A 83 8.39 11.30 7.04
C GLU A 83 8.33 11.42 5.52
N ILE A 84 7.57 10.52 4.88
CA ILE A 84 7.39 10.53 3.42
C ILE A 84 5.94 10.30 3.07
N GLU A 85 5.42 11.17 2.19
CA GLU A 85 4.06 11.04 1.67
C GLU A 85 3.99 10.53 0.22
N GLY A 86 3.00 9.68 -0.02
CA GLY A 86 2.55 9.27 -1.34
C GLY A 86 1.07 9.57 -1.52
N ARG A 87 0.65 9.75 -2.78
CA ARG A 87 -0.69 10.15 -3.17
C ARG A 87 -1.19 9.26 -4.30
N SER A 88 -2.45 8.89 -4.20
CA SER A 88 -3.24 8.30 -5.28
C SER A 88 -4.38 9.26 -5.65
N THR A 89 -4.66 9.40 -6.94
CA THR A 89 -5.78 10.21 -7.43
C THR A 89 -6.41 9.55 -8.65
N VAL A 90 -7.74 9.59 -8.73
CA VAL A 90 -8.51 9.11 -9.88
C VAL A 90 -9.05 10.27 -10.71
N ARG A 91 -9.21 10.07 -12.01
CA ARG A 91 -9.81 11.06 -12.91
C ARG A 91 -11.29 11.26 -12.58
N ASP A 92 -12.02 10.15 -12.46
CA ASP A 92 -13.46 10.13 -12.20
C ASP A 92 -13.78 9.56 -10.82
N MET A 93 -14.76 10.16 -10.14
CA MET A 93 -15.11 9.77 -8.76
C MET A 93 -15.71 8.36 -8.70
N SER A 94 -16.38 7.91 -9.77
CA SER A 94 -16.92 6.55 -9.90
C SER A 94 -15.84 5.47 -9.77
N ASP A 95 -14.62 5.81 -10.16
CA ASP A 95 -13.48 4.90 -10.17
C ASP A 95 -12.78 4.87 -8.80
N PHE A 96 -13.19 5.75 -7.88
CA PHE A 96 -12.61 5.76 -6.55
C PHE A 96 -12.97 4.48 -5.80
N ARG A 97 -11.93 3.73 -5.46
CA ARG A 97 -12.00 2.57 -4.58
C ARG A 97 -10.99 2.75 -3.46
N THR A 98 -11.45 2.79 -2.21
CA THR A 98 -10.59 3.05 -1.04
C THR A 98 -9.39 2.10 -0.97
N VAL A 99 -9.62 0.81 -1.26
CA VAL A 99 -8.56 -0.22 -1.29
C VAL A 99 -7.47 0.15 -2.30
N ILE A 100 -7.86 0.46 -3.54
CA ILE A 100 -6.94 0.85 -4.61
C ILE A 100 -6.24 2.17 -4.28
N GLY A 101 -6.98 3.15 -3.75
CA GLY A 101 -6.45 4.45 -3.36
C GLY A 101 -5.35 4.34 -2.30
N LYS A 102 -5.59 3.56 -1.24
CA LYS A 102 -4.58 3.30 -0.20
C LYS A 102 -3.40 2.52 -0.74
N ASP A 103 -3.64 1.49 -1.54
CA ASP A 103 -2.59 0.66 -2.15
C ASP A 103 -1.63 1.49 -3.02
N LYS A 104 -2.17 2.30 -3.93
CA LYS A 104 -1.36 3.16 -4.82
C LYS A 104 -0.66 4.30 -4.07
N ALA A 105 -1.30 4.88 -3.06
CA ALA A 105 -0.67 5.92 -2.24
C ALA A 105 0.53 5.35 -1.46
N TYR A 106 0.39 4.15 -0.89
CA TYR A 106 1.47 3.44 -0.21
C TYR A 106 2.62 3.09 -1.17
N ASP A 107 2.33 2.54 -2.36
CA ASP A 107 3.34 2.22 -3.37
C ASP A 107 4.14 3.47 -3.79
N GLN A 108 3.45 4.60 -3.99
CA GLN A 108 4.12 5.85 -4.32
C GLN A 108 5.02 6.34 -3.17
N ALA A 109 4.54 6.25 -1.92
CA ALA A 109 5.32 6.63 -0.75
C ALA A 109 6.59 5.77 -0.63
N LEU A 110 6.48 4.45 -0.82
CA LEU A 110 7.63 3.55 -0.84
C LEU A 110 8.63 3.87 -1.94
N LYS A 111 8.17 4.19 -3.15
CA LYS A 111 9.05 4.58 -4.26
C LYS A 111 9.87 5.83 -3.93
N LYS A 112 9.23 6.85 -3.35
CA LYS A 112 9.92 8.05 -2.87
C LYS A 112 10.90 7.72 -1.75
N ALA A 113 10.51 6.84 -0.83
CA ALA A 113 11.33 6.39 0.28
C ALA A 113 12.59 5.63 -0.16
N MET A 114 12.49 4.77 -1.17
CA MET A 114 13.65 4.09 -1.75
C MET A 114 14.68 5.07 -2.32
N VAL A 115 14.23 6.20 -2.88
CA VAL A 115 15.11 7.25 -3.40
C VAL A 115 15.72 8.06 -2.24
N ALA A 116 14.88 8.54 -1.32
CA ALA A 116 15.31 9.42 -0.23
C ALA A 116 16.21 8.72 0.80
N LEU A 117 15.89 7.46 1.14
CA LEU A 117 16.60 6.69 2.16
C LEU A 117 17.55 5.65 1.55
N GLY A 118 17.73 5.63 0.21
CA GLY A 118 18.51 4.62 -0.48
C GLY A 118 19.94 4.46 0.03
N ALA A 119 20.57 5.55 0.49
CA ALA A 119 21.89 5.54 1.10
C ALA A 119 21.96 4.74 2.42
N PHE A 120 20.84 4.62 3.15
CA PHE A 120 20.73 3.86 4.40
C PHE A 120 20.35 2.38 4.18
N LEU A 121 20.11 1.96 2.92
CA LEU A 121 19.67 0.61 2.58
C LEU A 121 20.81 -0.33 2.13
N VAL A 122 22.07 0.13 2.20
CA VAL A 122 23.28 -0.66 1.86
C VAL A 122 23.47 -1.79 2.86
#